data_AF-A0A849W9D4-F1
#
_entry.id   AF-A0A849W9D4-F1
#
_cell.length_a   1.000
_cell.length_b   1.000
_cell.length_c   1.000
_cell.angle_alpha   90.00
_cell.angle_beta   90.00
_cell.angle_gamma   90.00
#
_symmetry.space_group_name_H-M   'P 1'
#
loop_
_entity.id
_entity.type
_entity.pdbx_description
1 polymer ?
#
loop_
_entity_poly.entity_id
_entity_poly.type
_entity_poly.pdbx_seq_one_letter_code
_entity_poly.pdbx_strand_id
1 'polypeptide(L)'
;MENFFKDFLHNLFFKDQLTFLDFLIIGFGIALLVYQILKRITTFSKSFYRKAQKDRLHLHRTEVKMNYLSSLIELLPILGLLGTVWGLKNALSVIALVPNPTIKQIATEIAPALSTTFWGLLFAILNLVIFHYLHAYFSELIEWCKQNLEENKNEKA
;
A
#
# COMPACT_ATOMS: atom_id res chain seq x y z
N MET A 1 -2.91 -13.38 -23.72
CA MET A 1 -2.48 -12.93 -22.37
C MET A 1 -3.66 -12.54 -21.49
N GLU A 2 -4.66 -11.80 -21.98
CA GLU A 2 -5.85 -11.44 -21.16
C GLU A 2 -6.60 -12.65 -20.57
N ASN A 3 -6.81 -13.71 -21.35
CA ASN A 3 -7.51 -14.92 -20.86
C ASN A 3 -6.73 -15.65 -19.76
N PHE A 4 -5.40 -15.70 -19.85
CA PHE A 4 -4.56 -16.27 -18.78
C PHE A 4 -4.66 -15.45 -17.50
N PHE A 5 -4.66 -14.11 -17.59
CA PHE A 5 -4.78 -13.24 -16.42
C PHE A 5 -6.17 -13.31 -15.80
N LYS A 6 -7.24 -13.40 -16.62
CA LYS A 6 -8.61 -13.58 -16.16
C LYS A 6 -8.84 -14.95 -15.52
N ASP A 7 -8.36 -16.03 -16.13
CA ASP A 7 -8.50 -17.38 -15.58
C ASP A 7 -7.63 -17.57 -14.34
N PHE A 8 -6.44 -16.95 -14.31
CA PHE A 8 -5.60 -16.89 -13.12
C PHE A 8 -6.29 -16.09 -12.01
N LEU A 9 -6.81 -14.88 -12.28
CA LEU A 9 -7.56 -14.09 -11.30
C LEU A 9 -8.82 -14.81 -10.82
N HIS A 10 -9.59 -15.44 -11.72
CA HIS A 10 -10.83 -16.12 -11.37
C HIS A 10 -10.56 -17.34 -10.48
N ASN A 11 -9.52 -18.13 -10.76
CA ASN A 11 -9.10 -19.23 -9.90
C ASN A 11 -8.49 -18.77 -8.57
N LEU A 12 -7.96 -17.55 -8.52
CA LEU A 12 -7.34 -16.94 -7.34
C LEU A 12 -8.35 -16.20 -6.43
N PHE A 13 -9.45 -15.68 -6.98
CA PHE A 13 -10.47 -14.93 -6.23
C PHE A 13 -11.65 -15.80 -5.73
N PHE A 14 -12.04 -16.86 -6.45
CA PHE A 14 -13.36 -17.49 -6.24
C PHE A 14 -13.41 -18.74 -5.36
N LYS A 15 -12.27 -19.21 -4.80
CA LYS A 15 -12.25 -20.45 -3.99
C LYS A 15 -11.96 -20.27 -2.51
N ASP A 16 -11.52 -19.09 -2.07
CA ASP A 16 -11.01 -18.92 -0.71
C ASP A 16 -12.04 -18.33 0.25
N GLN A 17 -12.10 -18.90 1.46
CA GLN A 17 -12.80 -18.29 2.59
C GLN A 17 -12.08 -16.99 2.98
N LEU A 18 -12.51 -15.86 2.41
CA LEU A 18 -12.02 -14.54 2.77
C LEU A 18 -12.17 -14.32 4.28
N THR A 19 -11.06 -14.11 4.96
CA THR A 19 -10.99 -13.76 6.37
C THR A 19 -11.29 -12.27 6.55
N PHE A 20 -11.60 -11.88 7.79
CA PHE A 20 -11.68 -10.48 8.17
C PHE A 20 -10.41 -9.69 7.84
N LEU A 21 -9.23 -10.31 7.98
CA LEU A 21 -7.95 -9.67 7.64
C LEU A 21 -7.82 -9.39 6.15
N ASP A 22 -8.35 -10.28 5.29
CA ASP A 22 -8.32 -10.07 3.84
C ASP A 22 -9.13 -8.83 3.46
N PHE A 23 -10.34 -8.69 4.01
CA PHE A 23 -11.17 -7.50 3.79
C PHE A 23 -10.47 -6.22 4.26
N LEU A 24 -9.78 -6.27 5.40
CA LEU A 24 -9.05 -5.13 5.93
C LEU A 24 -7.89 -4.73 5.00
N ILE A 25 -7.09 -5.70 4.54
CA ILE A 25 -5.95 -5.47 3.65
C ILE A 25 -6.41 -4.95 2.30
N ILE A 26 -7.42 -5.59 1.69
CA ILE A 26 -7.97 -5.19 0.39
C ILE A 26 -8.58 -3.79 0.49
N GLY A 27 -9.38 -3.53 1.53
CA GLY A 27 -9.99 -2.22 1.76
C GLY A 27 -8.96 -1.12 1.96
N PHE A 28 -7.96 -1.37 2.80
CA PHE A 28 -6.87 -0.42 3.05
C PHE A 28 -6.02 -0.21 1.78
N GLY A 29 -5.68 -1.28 1.06
CA GLY A 29 -4.93 -1.24 -0.19
C GLY A 29 -5.62 -0.45 -1.30
N ILE A 30 -6.94 -0.65 -1.48
CA ILE A 30 -7.76 0.12 -2.43
C ILE A 30 -7.88 1.57 -1.98
N ALA A 31 -8.11 1.83 -0.69
CA ALA A 31 -8.20 3.19 -0.16
C ALA A 31 -6.89 3.98 -0.40
N LEU A 32 -5.73 3.35 -0.20
CA LEU A 32 -4.43 3.94 -0.52
C LEU A 32 -4.28 4.19 -2.02
N LEU A 33 -4.66 3.24 -2.89
CA LEU A 33 -4.62 3.45 -4.34
C LEU A 33 -5.49 4.63 -4.77
N VAL A 34 -6.73 4.69 -4.29
CA VAL A 34 -7.67 5.79 -4.57
C VAL A 34 -7.09 7.10 -4.06
N TYR A 35 -6.54 7.13 -2.85
CA TYR A 35 -5.89 8.32 -2.30
C TYR A 35 -4.73 8.79 -3.18
N GLN A 36 -3.87 7.88 -3.65
CA GLN A 36 -2.76 8.19 -4.56
C GLN A 36 -3.24 8.79 -5.89
N ILE A 37 -4.27 8.19 -6.49
CA ILE A 37 -4.85 8.65 -7.76
C ILE A 37 -5.53 10.02 -7.58
N LEU A 38 -6.33 10.20 -6.53
CA LEU A 38 -6.99 11.48 -6.23
C LEU A 38 -5.97 12.59 -5.97
N LYS A 39 -4.90 12.27 -5.22
CA LYS A 39 -3.82 13.21 -4.95
C LYS A 39 -3.09 13.58 -6.23
N ARG A 40 -2.85 12.64 -7.15
CA ARG A 40 -2.26 12.90 -8.47
C ARG A 40 -3.11 13.88 -9.28
N ILE A 41 -4.42 13.66 -9.38
CA ILE A 41 -5.33 14.54 -10.14
C ILE A 41 -5.41 15.93 -9.52
N THR A 42 -5.52 16.02 -8.19
CA THR A 42 -5.65 17.31 -7.49
C THR A 42 -4.35 18.13 -7.55
N THR A 43 -3.19 17.48 -7.52
CA THR A 43 -1.87 18.14 -7.51
C THR A 43 -1.52 18.74 -8.87
N PHE A 44 -2.05 18.20 -9.97
CA PHE A 44 -1.82 18.73 -11.31
C PHE A 44 -2.39 20.15 -11.53
N SER A 45 -3.16 20.68 -10.58
CA SER A 45 -3.69 22.05 -10.66
C SER A 45 -2.63 23.11 -10.33
N LYS A 46 -2.59 24.19 -11.13
CA LYS A 46 -1.74 25.41 -10.93
C LYS A 46 -1.81 26.01 -9.51
N SER A 47 -2.85 25.65 -8.75
CA SER A 47 -3.05 26.07 -7.35
C SER A 47 -1.96 25.55 -6.39
N PHE A 48 -1.43 24.34 -6.61
CA PHE A 48 -0.36 23.79 -5.76
C PHE A 48 0.94 24.58 -5.91
N TYR A 49 1.31 24.89 -7.16
CA TYR A 49 2.51 25.67 -7.51
C TYR A 49 2.56 27.03 -6.79
N ARG A 50 1.44 27.76 -6.80
CA ARG A 50 1.33 29.07 -6.13
C ARG A 50 1.44 28.98 -4.61
N LYS A 51 0.99 27.87 -4.01
CA LYS A 51 1.00 27.68 -2.56
C LYS A 51 2.36 27.19 -2.06
N ALA A 52 3.04 26.39 -2.87
CA ALA A 52 4.41 25.92 -2.64
C ALA A 52 5.45 27.05 -2.74
N GLN A 53 5.25 28.02 -3.64
CA GLN A 53 6.13 29.16 -3.83
C GLN A 53 6.06 30.21 -2.69
N LYS A 54 5.06 30.15 -1.80
CA LYS A 54 4.87 31.20 -0.79
C LYS A 54 5.51 30.87 0.57
N ASP A 55 5.82 29.59 0.85
CA ASP A 55 6.28 29.16 2.17
C ASP A 55 7.11 27.86 2.11
N ARG A 56 8.34 27.91 2.64
CA ARG A 56 9.23 26.73 2.77
C ARG A 56 8.65 25.66 3.70
N LEU A 57 7.83 26.03 4.69
CA LEU A 57 7.18 25.09 5.60
C LEU A 57 6.14 24.22 4.88
N HIS A 58 5.49 24.75 3.83
CA HIS A 58 4.53 23.99 3.03
C HIS A 58 5.21 22.89 2.20
N LEU A 59 6.41 23.16 1.67
CA LEU A 59 7.23 22.16 0.96
C LEU A 59 7.60 21.00 1.90
N HIS A 60 8.16 21.33 3.07
CA HIS A 60 8.56 20.32 4.05
C HIS A 60 7.38 19.47 4.53
N ARG A 61 6.22 20.08 4.80
CA ARG A 61 5.00 19.34 5.16
C ARG A 61 4.54 18.37 4.06
N THR A 62 4.81 18.69 2.80
CA THR A 62 4.46 17.82 1.68
C THR A 62 5.39 16.62 1.60
N GLU A 63 6.70 16.82 1.74
CA GLU A 63 7.70 15.73 1.84
C GLU A 63 7.33 14.76 2.98
N VAL A 64 7.06 15.31 4.17
CA VAL A 64 6.67 14.51 5.35
C VAL A 64 5.42 13.67 5.06
N LYS A 65 4.39 14.24 4.41
CA LYS A 65 3.18 13.49 4.03
C LYS A 65 3.44 12.37 3.03
N MET A 66 4.44 12.51 2.14
CA MET A 66 4.83 11.44 1.22
C MET A 66 5.54 10.31 1.97
N ASN A 67 6.40 10.64 2.93
CA ASN A 67 7.06 9.64 3.77
C ASN A 67 6.04 8.83 4.57
N TYR A 68 5.03 9.49 5.17
CA TYR A 68 3.93 8.79 5.83
C TYR A 68 3.18 7.85 4.89
N LEU A 69 2.94 8.27 3.65
CA LEU A 69 2.29 7.42 2.66
C LEU A 69 3.13 6.18 2.33
N SER A 70 4.46 6.30 2.20
CA SER A 70 5.36 5.15 2.03
C SER A 70 5.23 4.16 3.17
N SER A 71 5.28 4.65 4.42
CA SER A 71 5.17 3.79 5.59
C SER A 71 3.84 3.04 5.64
N LEU A 72 2.73 3.67 5.25
CA LEU A 72 1.42 3.00 5.18
C LEU A 72 1.40 1.88 4.13
N ILE A 73 2.10 2.05 3.00
CA ILE A 73 2.21 1.03 1.97
C ILE A 73 3.05 -0.16 2.46
N GLU A 74 4.14 0.12 3.20
CA GLU A 74 5.00 -0.90 3.82
C GLU A 74 4.29 -1.70 4.92
N LEU A 75 3.19 -1.18 5.49
CA LEU A 75 2.36 -1.93 6.44
C LEU A 75 1.54 -3.05 5.78
N LEU A 76 1.15 -2.92 4.50
CA LEU A 76 0.37 -3.95 3.79
C LEU A 76 1.00 -5.35 3.82
N PRO A 77 2.28 -5.56 3.46
CA PRO A 77 2.91 -6.89 3.53
C PRO A 77 3.07 -7.38 4.97
N ILE A 78 3.29 -6.47 5.93
CA ILE A 78 3.39 -6.81 7.36
C ILE A 78 2.03 -7.31 7.89
N LEU A 79 0.92 -6.69 7.48
CA LEU A 79 -0.43 -7.18 7.78
C LEU A 79 -0.69 -8.55 7.14
N GLY A 80 -0.18 -8.78 5.93
CA GLY A 80 -0.21 -10.09 5.27
C GLY A 80 0.50 -11.17 6.09
N LEU A 81 1.72 -10.87 6.55
CA LEU A 81 2.51 -11.76 7.40
C LEU A 81 1.82 -12.03 8.74
N LEU A 82 1.16 -11.03 9.34
CA LEU A 82 0.38 -11.23 10.57
C LEU A 82 -0.73 -12.28 10.37
N GLY A 83 -1.37 -12.29 9.20
CA GLY A 83 -2.37 -13.30 8.85
C GLY A 83 -1.80 -14.72 8.82
N THR A 84 -0.60 -14.93 8.28
CA THR A 84 0.04 -16.25 8.28
C THR A 84 0.45 -16.71 9.66
N VAL A 85 0.95 -15.81 10.52
CA VAL A 85 1.25 -16.14 11.92
C VAL A 85 -0.01 -16.55 12.66
N TRP A 86 -1.13 -15.86 12.44
CA TRP A 86 -2.42 -16.19 13.06
C TRP A 86 -2.94 -17.56 12.60
N GLY A 87 -2.95 -17.84 11.30
CA GLY A 87 -3.39 -19.14 10.77
C GLY A 87 -2.48 -20.29 11.20
N LEU A 88 -1.16 -20.06 11.26
CA LEU A 88 -0.22 -21.07 11.77
C LEU A 88 -0.46 -21.38 13.25
N LYS A 89 -0.70 -20.37 14.08
CA LYS A 89 -1.07 -20.55 15.49
C LYS A 89 -2.34 -21.41 15.63
N ASN A 90 -3.36 -21.17 14.81
CA ASN A 90 -4.59 -21.95 14.86
C ASN A 90 -4.38 -23.39 14.39
N ALA A 91 -3.63 -23.59 13.29
CA ALA A 91 -3.26 -24.91 12.80
C ALA A 91 -2.52 -25.74 13.86
N LEU A 92 -1.55 -25.13 14.56
CA LEU A 92 -0.82 -25.78 15.65
C LEU A 92 -1.74 -26.10 16.83
N SER A 93 -2.73 -25.26 17.11
CA SER A 93 -3.73 -25.51 18.17
C SER A 93 -4.60 -26.74 17.84
N VAL A 94 -5.00 -26.91 16.58
CA VAL A 94 -5.71 -28.11 16.11
C VAL A 94 -4.85 -29.35 16.31
N ILE A 95 -3.57 -29.28 15.97
CA ILE A 95 -2.63 -30.41 16.15
C ILE A 95 -2.46 -30.77 17.64
N ALA A 96 -2.45 -29.78 18.53
CA ALA A 96 -2.27 -30.00 19.95
C ALA A 96 -3.52 -30.56 20.66
N LEU A 97 -4.72 -30.18 20.21
CA LEU A 97 -5.97 -30.49 20.90
C LEU A 97 -6.74 -31.69 20.31
N VAL A 98 -6.54 -31.99 19.02
CA VAL A 98 -7.26 -33.07 18.33
C VAL A 98 -6.37 -34.31 18.24
N PRO A 99 -6.76 -35.46 18.80
CA PRO A 99 -6.02 -36.70 18.60
C PRO A 99 -6.15 -37.16 17.14
N ASN A 100 -5.01 -37.42 16.49
CA ASN A 100 -4.91 -37.81 15.07
C ASN A 100 -5.62 -36.83 14.11
N PRO A 101 -5.17 -35.56 14.04
CA PRO A 101 -5.78 -34.54 13.19
C PRO A 101 -5.64 -34.94 11.70
N THR A 102 -6.71 -34.77 10.94
CA THR A 102 -6.68 -35.00 9.49
C THR A 102 -6.02 -33.82 8.78
N ILE A 103 -5.34 -34.08 7.65
CA ILE A 103 -4.73 -33.03 6.81
C ILE A 103 -5.75 -31.95 6.43
N LYS A 104 -7.00 -32.34 6.20
CA LYS A 104 -8.10 -31.41 5.88
C LYS A 104 -8.32 -30.38 6.99
N GLN A 105 -8.30 -30.79 8.26
CA GLN A 105 -8.50 -29.88 9.40
C GLN A 105 -7.37 -28.85 9.50
N ILE A 106 -6.12 -29.27 9.26
CA ILE A 106 -4.96 -28.38 9.27
C ILE A 106 -5.01 -27.41 8.08
N ALA A 107 -5.33 -27.93 6.89
CA ALA A 107 -5.41 -27.14 5.67
C ALA A 107 -6.49 -26.04 5.74
N THR A 108 -7.60 -26.27 6.45
CA THR A 108 -8.64 -25.26 6.67
C THR A 108 -8.12 -24.01 7.40
N GLU A 109 -7.13 -24.14 8.29
CA GLU A 109 -6.54 -23.00 9.00
C GLU A 109 -5.41 -22.32 8.21
N ILE A 110 -4.63 -23.09 7.44
CA ILE A 110 -3.45 -22.57 6.71
C ILE A 110 -3.85 -21.87 5.40
N ALA A 111 -4.83 -22.42 4.68
CA ALA A 111 -5.28 -21.85 3.40
C ALA A 111 -5.68 -20.36 3.49
N PRO A 112 -6.57 -19.94 4.41
CA PRO A 112 -6.92 -18.53 4.55
C PRO A 112 -5.71 -17.66 4.93
N ALA A 113 -4.79 -18.18 5.75
CA ALA A 113 -3.57 -17.48 6.15
C ALA A 113 -2.69 -17.10 4.95
N LEU A 114 -2.54 -18.01 3.99
CA LEU A 114 -1.78 -17.76 2.76
C LEU A 114 -2.47 -16.73 1.86
N SER A 115 -3.80 -16.75 1.79
CA SER A 115 -4.59 -15.76 1.05
C SER A 115 -4.34 -14.34 1.57
N THR A 116 -4.28 -14.17 2.89
CA THR A 116 -3.97 -12.86 3.52
C THR A 116 -2.61 -12.30 3.13
N THR A 117 -1.58 -13.15 3.06
CA THR A 117 -0.27 -12.72 2.57
C THR A 117 -0.28 -12.38 1.09
N PHE A 118 -0.99 -13.17 0.29
CA PHE A 118 -1.14 -12.89 -1.14
C PHE A 118 -1.73 -11.50 -1.38
N TRP A 119 -2.84 -11.16 -0.71
CA TRP A 119 -3.45 -9.82 -0.81
C TRP A 119 -2.53 -8.71 -0.31
N GLY A 120 -1.85 -8.93 0.82
CA GLY A 120 -0.91 -7.96 1.38
C GLY A 120 0.20 -7.59 0.41
N LEU A 121 0.81 -8.60 -0.23
CA LEU A 121 1.87 -8.39 -1.21
C LEU A 121 1.35 -7.77 -2.50
N LEU A 122 0.21 -8.24 -3.01
CA LEU A 122 -0.37 -7.73 -4.26
C LEU A 122 -0.64 -6.23 -4.16
N PHE A 123 -1.34 -5.80 -3.11
CA PHE A 123 -1.65 -4.38 -2.93
C PHE A 123 -0.42 -3.55 -2.59
N ALA A 124 0.56 -4.09 -1.87
CA ALA A 124 1.82 -3.39 -1.61
C ALA A 124 2.55 -3.06 -2.91
N ILE A 125 2.70 -4.04 -3.80
CA ILE A 125 3.38 -3.87 -5.09
C ILE A 125 2.65 -2.81 -5.93
N LEU A 126 1.32 -2.92 -6.06
CA LEU A 126 0.52 -1.97 -6.83
C LEU A 126 0.66 -0.54 -6.29
N ASN A 127 0.57 -0.37 -4.97
CA ASN A 127 0.71 0.94 -4.35
C ASN A 127 2.13 1.50 -4.48
N LEU A 128 3.16 0.65 -4.38
CA LEU A 128 4.56 1.07 -4.42
C LEU A 128 4.95 1.60 -5.81
N VAL A 129 4.49 0.95 -6.88
CA VAL A 129 4.74 1.41 -8.27
C VAL A 129 4.17 2.82 -8.48
N ILE A 130 2.94 3.08 -8.05
CA ILE A 130 2.32 4.40 -8.16
C ILE A 130 3.03 5.41 -7.27
N PHE A 131 3.39 5.01 -6.04
CA PHE A 131 4.06 5.86 -5.08
C PHE A 131 5.41 6.33 -5.60
N HIS A 132 6.25 5.43 -6.14
CA HIS A 132 7.55 5.80 -6.69
C HIS A 132 7.43 6.80 -7.85
N TYR A 133 6.48 6.59 -8.76
CA TYR A 133 6.21 7.54 -9.84
C TYR A 133 5.81 8.92 -9.29
N LEU A 134 4.91 8.95 -8.30
CA LEU A 134 4.45 10.19 -7.69
C LEU A 134 5.59 10.89 -6.92
N HIS A 135 6.36 10.13 -6.15
CA HIS A 135 7.48 10.64 -5.36
C HIS A 135 8.55 11.29 -6.24
N ALA A 136 8.94 10.64 -7.35
CA ALA A 136 9.91 11.22 -8.30
C ALA A 136 9.44 12.59 -8.83
N TYR A 137 8.18 12.68 -9.26
CA TYR A 137 7.60 13.93 -9.75
C TYR A 137 7.56 15.04 -8.69
N PHE A 138 7.18 14.70 -7.45
CA PHE A 138 7.12 15.68 -6.36
C PHE A 138 8.51 16.15 -5.93
N SER A 139 9.50 15.26 -5.88
CA SER A 139 10.87 15.61 -5.49
C SER A 139 11.49 16.63 -6.46
N GLU A 140 11.35 16.41 -7.76
CA GLU A 140 11.80 17.35 -8.80
C GLU A 140 11.10 18.72 -8.66
N LEU A 141 9.79 18.70 -8.44
CA LEU A 141 9.01 19.92 -8.25
C LEU A 141 9.44 20.71 -7.01
N ILE A 142 9.70 20.02 -5.90
CA ILE A 142 10.11 20.64 -4.64
C ILE A 142 11.50 21.26 -4.77
N GLU A 143 12.41 20.58 -5.45
CA GLU A 143 13.76 21.09 -5.71
C GLU A 143 13.73 22.35 -6.56
N TRP A 144 12.97 22.34 -7.66
CA TRP A 144 12.74 23.53 -8.49
C TRP A 144 12.14 24.69 -7.67
N CYS A 145 11.18 24.40 -6.77
CA CYS A 145 10.60 25.43 -5.90
C CYS A 145 11.63 26.00 -4.91
N LYS A 146 12.49 25.16 -4.34
CA LYS A 146 13.52 25.56 -3.38
C LYS A 146 14.54 26.50 -4.03
N GLN A 147 15.01 26.20 -5.25
CA GLN A 147 15.96 27.03 -5.99
C GLN A 147 15.40 28.44 -6.26
N ASN A 148 14.19 28.54 -6.81
CA ASN A 148 13.55 29.84 -7.08
C ASN A 148 13.32 30.70 -5.83
N LEU A 149 13.15 30.07 -4.66
CA LEU A 149 13.02 30.79 -3.40
C LEU A 149 14.35 31.36 -2.90
N GLU A 150 15.48 30.75 -3.25
CA GLU A 150 16.82 31.26 -2.92
C GLU A 150 17.20 32.43 -3.82
N GLU A 151 16.93 32.31 -5.13
CA GLU A 151 17.16 33.39 -6.09
C GLU A 151 16.38 34.67 -5.73
N ASN A 152 15.09 34.54 -5.44
CA ASN A 152 14.23 35.67 -5.02
C ASN A 152 14.69 36.32 -3.71
N LYS A 153 15.41 35.60 -2.85
CA LYS A 153 15.96 36.15 -1.61
C LYS A 153 17.22 36.96 -1.88
N ASN A 154 18.06 36.49 -2.78
CA ASN A 154 19.31 37.15 -3.18
C ASN A 154 19.06 38.44 -3.98
N GLU A 155 17.96 38.50 -4.75
CA GLU A 155 17.58 39.70 -5.53
C GLU A 155 17.01 40.83 -4.65
N LYS A 156 16.59 40.52 -3.41
CA LYS A 156 16.01 41.48 -2.44
C LYS A 156 16.97 41.89 -1.32
N ALA A 157 18.18 41.32 -1.29
CA ALA A 157 19.23 41.61 -0.32
C ALA A 157 20.25 42.57 -0.90
#